data_AF-A0A6M2E8M4-F1
#
_entry.id   AF-A0A6M2E8M4-F1
#
_cell.length_a   1.000
_cell.length_b   1.000
_cell.length_c   1.000
_cell.angle_alpha   90.00
_cell.angle_beta   90.00
_cell.angle_gamma   90.00
#
_symmetry.space_group_name_H-M   'P 1'
#
loop_
_entity.id
_entity.type
_entity.pdbx_description
1 polymer ?
#
loop_
_entity_poly.entity_id
_entity_poly.type
_entity_poly.pdbx_seq_one_letter_code
_entity_poly.pdbx_strand_id
1 'polypeptide(L)'
;MYCNFMEHGIEYAKQAVKEDDAGNFRKAFQLYLNALEYFQAQLKYEKNPQIEKTIRQKCMGYLRRAEEIRSVLDNGRSMPATNGDASVAARPRTSLKPKDGGRKGNEDPELAKLKEGLDSVIIREKPNVKWSDVAGLENAKLALQEAVILPVKFPM
;
A
#
# COMPACT_ATOMS: atom_id res chain seq x y z
N MET A 1 -29.28 5.68 23.69
CA MET A 1 -29.14 6.38 22.40
C MET A 1 -27.78 5.96 21.85
N TYR A 2 -27.73 4.91 21.04
CA TYR A 2 -26.45 4.42 20.48
C TYR A 2 -25.97 5.47 19.48
N CYS A 3 -24.82 6.06 19.77
CA CYS A 3 -24.25 7.20 19.08
C CYS A 3 -24.06 6.93 17.58
N ASN A 4 -24.88 7.56 16.74
CA ASN A 4 -24.77 7.56 15.27
C ASN A 4 -23.34 7.91 14.76
N PHE A 5 -22.52 8.56 15.60
CA PHE A 5 -21.14 8.92 15.29
C PHE A 5 -20.23 7.73 14.96
N MET A 6 -20.44 6.57 15.61
CA MET A 6 -19.63 5.38 15.33
C MET A 6 -19.89 4.83 13.92
N GLU A 7 -21.15 4.84 13.50
CA GLU A 7 -21.56 4.35 12.18
C GLU A 7 -21.05 5.26 11.06
N HIS A 8 -21.13 6.58 11.25
CA HIS A 8 -20.57 7.57 10.33
C HIS A 8 -19.04 7.43 10.23
N GLY A 9 -18.34 7.24 11.36
CA GLY A 9 -16.89 7.00 11.36
C GLY A 9 -16.49 5.73 10.58
N ILE A 10 -17.27 4.65 10.71
CA ILE A 10 -17.07 3.42 9.94
C ILE A 10 -17.30 3.65 8.44
N GLU A 11 -18.32 4.43 8.08
CA GLU A 11 -18.62 4.74 6.68
C GLU A 11 -17.50 5.55 6.02
N TYR A 12 -17.01 6.60 6.69
CA TYR A 12 -15.85 7.36 6.22
C TYR A 12 -14.61 6.49 6.09
N ALA A 13 -14.35 5.59 7.04
CA ALA A 13 -13.22 4.65 6.96
C ALA A 13 -13.34 3.70 5.76
N LYS A 14 -14.54 3.19 5.47
CA LYS A 14 -14.79 2.35 4.28
C LYS A 14 -14.58 3.13 2.98
N GLN A 15 -15.04 4.38 2.92
CA GLN A 15 -14.82 5.23 1.75
C GLN A 15 -13.33 5.58 1.59
N ALA A 16 -12.62 5.84 2.69
CA ALA A 16 -11.18 6.11 2.65
C ALA A 16 -10.39 4.95 2.05
N VAL A 17 -10.67 3.71 2.47
CA VAL A 17 -10.03 2.50 1.92
C VAL A 17 -10.32 2.36 0.42
N LYS A 18 -11.56 2.57 -0.02
CA LYS A 18 -11.90 2.51 -1.45
C LYS A 18 -11.12 3.53 -2.28
N GLU A 19 -10.96 4.75 -1.78
CA GLU A 19 -10.21 5.80 -2.46
C GLU A 19 -8.69 5.55 -2.41
N ASP A 20 -8.19 4.95 -1.34
CA ASP A 20 -6.80 4.54 -1.19
C ASP A 20 -6.45 3.43 -2.20
N ASP A 21 -7.30 2.40 -2.30
CA ASP A 21 -7.17 1.32 -3.29
C ASP A 21 -7.29 1.84 -4.73
N ALA A 22 -8.07 2.91 -4.95
CA ALA A 22 -8.19 3.59 -6.24
C ALA A 22 -6.99 4.49 -6.58
N GLY A 23 -6.01 4.66 -5.67
CA GLY A 23 -4.86 5.53 -5.83
C GLY A 23 -5.16 7.03 -5.63
N ASN A 24 -6.36 7.36 -5.15
CA ASN A 24 -6.78 8.73 -4.84
C ASN A 24 -6.29 9.16 -3.45
N PHE A 25 -4.98 9.10 -3.24
CA PHE A 25 -4.29 9.35 -1.97
C PHE A 25 -4.68 10.67 -1.30
N ARG A 26 -4.86 11.74 -2.07
CA ARG A 26 -5.26 13.06 -1.54
C ARG A 26 -6.65 13.03 -0.89
N LYS A 27 -7.62 12.35 -1.51
CA LYS A 27 -9.00 12.25 -1.02
C LYS A 27 -9.09 11.20 0.10
N ALA A 28 -8.39 10.07 -0.07
CA ALA A 28 -8.27 9.04 0.95
C ALA A 28 -7.74 9.59 2.28
N PHE A 29 -6.68 10.40 2.23
CA PHE A 29 -6.11 11.06 3.42
C PHE A 29 -7.14 11.91 4.17
N GLN A 30 -7.92 12.73 3.45
CA GLN A 30 -8.96 13.56 4.06
C GLN A 30 -10.07 12.71 4.70
N LEU A 31 -10.49 11.63 4.03
CA LEU A 31 -11.51 10.72 4.56
C LEU A 31 -11.02 9.95 5.79
N TYR A 32 -9.74 9.56 5.84
CA TYR A 32 -9.14 8.97 7.03
C TYR A 32 -9.14 9.93 8.23
N LEU A 33 -8.82 11.22 8.01
CA LEU A 33 -8.88 12.23 9.06
C LEU A 33 -10.31 12.42 9.59
N ASN A 34 -11.29 12.51 8.71
CA ASN A 34 -12.70 12.62 9.10
C ASN A 34 -13.13 11.40 9.93
N ALA A 35 -12.80 10.18 9.49
CA ALA A 35 -13.11 8.96 10.23
C ALA A 35 -12.50 8.97 11.66
N LEU A 36 -11.26 9.45 11.79
CA LEU A 36 -10.58 9.56 13.08
C LEU A 36 -11.26 10.57 14.02
N GLU A 37 -11.77 11.68 13.50
CA GLU A 37 -12.52 12.67 14.28
C GLU A 37 -13.79 12.07 14.89
N TYR A 38 -14.55 11.29 14.11
CA TYR A 38 -15.73 10.59 14.60
C TYR A 38 -15.39 9.53 15.65
N PHE A 39 -14.28 8.79 15.48
CA PHE A 39 -13.83 7.84 16.49
C PHE A 39 -13.34 8.53 17.78
N GLN A 40 -12.70 9.70 17.68
CA GLN A 40 -12.37 10.50 18.86
C GLN A 40 -13.62 11.00 19.59
N ALA A 41 -14.65 11.42 18.86
CA ALA A 41 -15.93 11.78 19.46
C ALA A 41 -16.55 10.58 20.20
N GLN A 42 -16.49 9.37 19.61
CA GLN A 42 -16.97 8.15 20.26
C GLN A 42 -16.18 7.85 21.54
N LEU A 43 -14.85 7.99 21.52
CA LEU A 43 -14.00 7.78 22.70
C LEU A 43 -14.31 8.74 23.87
N LYS A 44 -14.88 9.92 23.61
CA LYS A 44 -15.28 10.85 24.69
C LYS A 44 -16.49 10.37 25.48
N TYR A 45 -17.37 9.58 24.86
CA TYR A 45 -18.64 9.15 25.45
C TYR A 45 -18.69 7.63 25.72
N GLU A 46 -17.70 6.88 25.25
CA GLU A 46 -17.60 5.44 25.45
C GLU A 46 -17.18 5.14 26.89
N LYS A 47 -18.00 4.34 27.60
CA LYS A 47 -17.73 3.94 29.00
C LYS A 47 -17.18 2.52 29.11
N ASN A 48 -17.24 1.75 28.02
CA ASN A 48 -16.79 0.37 28.01
C ASN A 48 -15.30 0.29 27.61
N PRO A 49 -14.40 -0.14 28.51
CA PRO A 49 -12.96 -0.17 28.25
C PRO A 49 -12.56 -1.11 27.11
N GLN A 50 -13.34 -2.16 26.82
CA GLN A 50 -13.05 -3.07 25.70
C GLN A 50 -13.38 -2.43 24.35
N ILE A 51 -14.48 -1.68 24.28
CA ILE A 51 -14.89 -0.96 23.07
C ILE A 51 -13.91 0.18 22.82
N GLU A 52 -13.56 0.93 23.86
CA GLU A 52 -12.54 1.99 23.82
C GLU A 52 -11.20 1.47 23.29
N LYS A 53 -10.71 0.34 23.84
CA LYS A 53 -9.47 -0.30 23.38
C LYS A 53 -9.54 -0.70 21.90
N THR A 54 -10.66 -1.27 21.48
CA THR A 54 -10.88 -1.68 20.08
C THR A 54 -10.89 -0.48 19.14
N ILE A 55 -11.60 0.59 19.50
CA ILE A 55 -11.66 1.84 18.73
C ILE A 55 -10.26 2.46 18.63
N ARG A 56 -9.52 2.57 19.74
CA ARG A 56 -8.15 3.09 19.74
C ARG A 56 -7.22 2.29 18.83
N GLN A 57 -7.30 0.96 18.87
CA GLN A 57 -6.50 0.09 18.02
C GLN A 57 -6.82 0.32 16.53
N LYS A 58 -8.09 0.50 16.19
CA LYS A 58 -8.51 0.84 14.81
C LYS A 58 -8.03 2.24 14.40
N CYS A 59 -8.15 3.23 15.27
CA CYS A 59 -7.64 4.58 15.03
C CYS A 59 -6.13 4.58 14.75
N MET A 60 -5.35 3.83 15.52
CA MET A 60 -3.92 3.69 15.27
C MET A 60 -3.61 3.12 13.88
N GLY A 61 -4.38 2.11 13.44
CA GLY A 61 -4.24 1.55 12.10
C GLY A 61 -4.52 2.59 11.01
N TYR A 62 -5.61 3.34 11.13
CA TYR A 62 -5.96 4.39 10.17
C TYR A 62 -4.99 5.57 10.19
N LEU A 63 -4.46 5.95 11.36
CA LEU A 63 -3.41 6.97 11.48
C LEU A 63 -2.14 6.56 10.75
N ARG A 64 -1.64 5.34 11.00
CA ARG A 64 -0.45 4.83 10.32
C ARG A 64 -0.63 4.84 8.81
N ARG A 65 -1.80 4.41 8.31
CA ARG A 65 -2.07 4.44 6.87
C ARG A 65 -2.13 5.87 6.32
N ALA A 66 -2.76 6.79 7.05
CA ALA A 66 -2.77 8.20 6.68
C ALA A 66 -1.37 8.83 6.63
N GLU A 67 -0.48 8.45 7.56
CA GLU A 67 0.94 8.87 7.55
C GLU A 67 1.68 8.34 6.32
N GLU A 68 1.51 7.06 5.97
CA GLU A 68 2.08 6.47 4.75
C GLU A 68 1.61 7.22 3.50
N ILE A 69 0.30 7.49 3.41
CA ILE A 69 -0.30 8.26 2.31
C ILE A 69 0.30 9.67 2.25
N ARG A 70 0.50 10.32 3.41
CA ARG A 70 1.13 11.64 3.48
C ARG A 70 2.57 11.60 2.96
N SER A 71 3.36 10.59 3.33
CA SER A 71 4.71 10.41 2.81
C SER A 71 4.74 10.20 1.30
N VAL A 72 3.79 9.45 0.73
CA VAL A 72 3.65 9.30 -0.72
C VAL A 72 3.31 10.63 -1.41
N LEU A 73 2.38 11.41 -0.83
CA LEU A 73 2.00 12.72 -1.35
C LEU A 73 3.14 13.75 -1.26
N ASP A 74 3.97 13.68 -0.22
CA ASP A 74 5.11 14.59 0.00
C ASP A 74 6.32 14.20 -0.86
N ASN A 75 6.60 12.90 -1.00
CA ASN A 75 7.61 12.39 -1.94
C ASN A 75 7.23 12.68 -3.40
N GLY A 76 5.93 12.62 -3.74
CA GLY A 76 5.41 13.06 -5.04
C GLY A 76 5.50 14.58 -5.26
N ARG A 77 5.71 15.37 -4.20
CA ARG A 77 5.98 16.82 -4.27
C ARG A 77 7.47 17.13 -4.42
N SER A 78 8.34 16.15 -4.21
CA SER A 78 9.80 16.23 -4.39
C SER A 78 10.25 15.79 -5.78
N MET A 79 9.46 16.11 -6.81
CA MET A 79 9.96 16.22 -8.17
C MET A 79 10.14 17.72 -8.45
N PRO A 80 11.37 18.20 -8.71
CA PRO A 80 11.58 19.60 -9.01
C PRO A 80 10.81 19.95 -10.28
N ALA A 81 10.00 20.99 -10.19
CA ALA A 81 9.52 21.72 -11.35
C ALA A 81 10.72 22.35 -12.07
N THR A 82 11.46 21.56 -12.83
CA THR A 82 12.36 22.06 -13.86
C THR A 82 11.78 21.63 -15.19
N ASN A 83 10.97 22.50 -15.76
CA ASN A 83 11.04 22.75 -17.19
C ASN A 83 10.53 24.16 -17.43
N GLY A 84 11.50 25.07 -17.49
CA GLY A 84 11.32 26.42 -17.97
C GLY A 84 10.82 26.39 -19.41
N ASP A 85 9.70 27.05 -19.61
CA ASP A 85 9.23 27.45 -20.93
C ASP A 85 10.11 28.62 -21.39
N ALA A 86 11.16 28.30 -22.13
CA ALA A 86 11.89 29.24 -22.97
C ALA A 86 11.71 28.76 -24.41
N SER A 87 10.59 29.17 -25.01
CA SER A 87 10.34 29.06 -26.43
C SER A 87 11.36 29.92 -27.20
N VAL A 88 12.41 29.29 -27.72
CA VAL A 88 13.22 29.85 -28.80
C VAL A 88 12.99 29.03 -30.06
N ALA A 89 12.42 29.72 -31.05
CA ALA A 89 12.19 29.24 -32.39
C ALA A 89 13.51 28.89 -33.10
N ALA A 90 13.51 27.77 -33.85
CA ALA A 90 13.94 27.67 -35.25
C ALA A 90 14.45 26.25 -35.59
N ARG A 91 13.77 25.63 -36.55
CA ARG A 91 14.26 24.53 -37.42
C ARG A 91 15.43 25.03 -38.32
N PRO A 92 16.24 24.21 -39.04
CA PRO A 92 15.82 22.96 -39.73
C PRO A 92 16.83 21.80 -39.96
N ARG A 93 16.24 20.61 -40.23
CA ARG A 93 16.58 19.52 -41.19
C ARG A 93 18.04 19.08 -41.41
N THR A 94 18.27 17.75 -41.37
CA THR A 94 18.74 16.95 -42.53
C THR A 94 18.56 15.43 -42.29
N SER A 95 18.31 14.73 -43.39
CA SER A 95 17.97 13.31 -43.55
C SER A 95 19.21 12.40 -43.46
N LEU A 96 19.03 11.10 -43.18
CA LEU A 96 19.56 9.93 -43.94
C LEU A 96 19.26 8.61 -43.19
N LYS A 97 19.08 7.52 -43.95
CA LYS A 97 18.49 6.22 -43.57
C LYS A 97 19.60 5.11 -43.50
N PRO A 98 19.27 3.81 -43.46
CA PRO A 98 19.26 2.85 -42.32
C PRO A 98 20.42 1.84 -42.30
N LYS A 99 20.63 1.04 -41.23
CA LYS A 99 21.08 -0.37 -41.36
C LYS A 99 21.00 -1.25 -40.08
N ASP A 100 20.64 -2.50 -40.38
CA ASP A 100 20.58 -3.78 -39.67
C ASP A 100 21.73 -4.19 -38.72
N GLY A 101 21.37 -4.96 -37.67
CA GLY A 101 22.10 -6.18 -37.25
C GLY A 101 23.02 -6.13 -36.02
N GLY A 102 22.79 -7.02 -35.05
CA GLY A 102 23.87 -7.58 -34.21
C GLY A 102 23.63 -7.67 -32.70
N ARG A 103 23.19 -8.85 -32.23
CA ARG A 103 23.12 -9.26 -30.83
C ARG A 103 24.51 -9.46 -30.21
N LYS A 104 24.82 -8.82 -29.07
CA LYS A 104 25.75 -9.34 -28.06
C LYS A 104 25.54 -8.63 -26.72
N GLY A 105 25.57 -9.42 -25.65
CA GLY A 105 25.06 -9.08 -24.33
C GLY A 105 25.78 -7.89 -23.71
N ASN A 106 24.97 -6.91 -23.33
CA ASN A 106 25.28 -5.95 -22.30
C ASN A 106 24.20 -6.20 -21.25
N GLU A 107 24.60 -6.58 -20.04
CA GLU A 107 23.66 -6.74 -18.93
C GLU A 107 22.98 -5.38 -18.74
N ASP A 108 21.71 -5.31 -19.15
CA ASP A 108 20.96 -4.07 -19.19
C ASP A 108 21.10 -3.38 -17.83
N PRO A 109 21.62 -2.13 -17.76
CA PRO A 109 21.71 -1.40 -16.51
C PRO A 109 20.32 -1.20 -15.89
N GLU A 110 19.26 -1.32 -16.69
CA GLU A 110 17.89 -1.44 -16.20
C GLU A 110 17.63 -2.75 -15.43
N LEU A 111 18.11 -3.90 -15.89
CA LEU A 111 17.90 -5.18 -15.23
C LEU A 111 18.62 -5.24 -13.87
N ALA A 112 19.79 -4.59 -13.77
CA ALA A 112 20.51 -4.42 -12.51
C ALA A 112 19.75 -3.50 -11.53
N LYS A 113 19.24 -2.35 -12.00
CA LYS A 113 18.40 -1.45 -11.20
C LYS A 113 17.09 -2.09 -10.75
N LEU A 114 16.49 -2.92 -11.60
CA LEU A 114 15.28 -3.68 -11.28
C LEU A 114 15.56 -4.72 -10.18
N LYS A 115 16.70 -5.43 -10.25
CA LYS A 115 17.13 -6.38 -9.20
C LYS A 115 17.45 -5.69 -7.88
N GLU A 116 18.14 -4.56 -7.91
CA GLU A 116 18.47 -3.76 -6.72
C GLU A 116 17.20 -3.19 -6.05
N GLY A 117 16.25 -2.73 -6.86
CA GLY A 117 14.91 -2.33 -6.40
C GLY A 117 14.17 -3.49 -5.72
N LEU A 118 14.16 -4.68 -6.33
CA LEU A 118 13.53 -5.87 -5.76
C LEU A 118 14.20 -6.33 -4.45
N ASP A 119 15.52 -6.29 -4.36
CA ASP A 119 16.25 -6.69 -3.15
C ASP A 119 15.99 -5.73 -1.95
N SER A 120 15.71 -4.45 -2.21
CA SER A 120 15.31 -3.49 -1.16
C SER A 120 13.88 -3.71 -0.64
N VAL A 121 13.00 -4.32 -1.46
CA VAL A 121 11.61 -4.66 -1.09
C VAL A 121 11.56 -6.00 -0.35
N ILE A 122 12.56 -6.86 -0.55
CA ILE A 122 12.72 -8.10 0.21
C ILE A 122 13.22 -7.74 1.62
N ILE A 123 12.26 -7.51 2.51
CA ILE A 123 12.50 -7.36 3.95
C ILE A 123 13.15 -8.66 4.45
N ARG A 124 14.45 -8.59 4.79
CA ARG A 124 15.25 -9.72 5.32
C ARG A 124 14.97 -10.04 6.79
N GLU A 125 14.22 -9.19 7.48
CA GLU A 125 13.75 -9.48 8.82
C GLU A 125 12.60 -10.49 8.77
N LYS A 126 12.68 -11.51 9.62
CA LYS A 126 11.69 -12.59 9.73
C LYS A 126 10.30 -11.97 9.92
N PRO A 127 9.42 -11.93 8.90
CA PRO A 127 8.11 -11.38 9.08
C PRO A 127 7.36 -12.35 10.00
N ASN A 128 6.89 -11.85 11.15
CA ASN A 128 6.12 -12.64 12.10
C ASN A 128 4.66 -12.78 11.61
N VAL A 129 4.50 -13.32 10.41
CA VAL A 129 3.21 -13.49 9.73
C VAL A 129 2.46 -14.65 10.36
N LYS A 130 1.23 -14.38 10.81
CA LYS A 130 0.35 -15.42 11.34
C LYS A 130 -0.44 -16.04 10.19
N TRP A 131 -0.82 -17.31 10.35
CA TRP A 131 -1.64 -18.03 9.37
C TRP A 131 -3.01 -17.37 9.13
N SER A 132 -3.50 -16.54 10.05
CA SER A 132 -4.71 -15.73 9.90
C SER A 132 -4.56 -14.56 8.92
N ASP A 133 -3.32 -14.11 8.67
CA ASP A 133 -3.06 -12.85 7.98
C ASP A 133 -2.93 -13.02 6.45
N VAL A 134 -3.01 -14.26 5.97
CA VAL A 134 -2.98 -14.60 4.54
C VAL A 134 -4.41 -14.85 4.05
N ALA A 135 -5.00 -13.93 3.29
CA ALA A 135 -6.34 -14.11 2.72
C ALA A 135 -6.30 -14.79 1.34
N GLY A 136 -7.22 -15.70 1.05
CA GLY A 136 -7.42 -16.27 -0.29
C GLY A 136 -6.51 -17.46 -0.65
N LEU A 137 -5.83 -18.04 0.35
CA LEU A 137 -4.92 -19.18 0.17
C LEU A 137 -5.34 -20.41 0.99
N GLU A 138 -6.64 -20.54 1.31
CA GLU A 138 -7.20 -21.57 2.20
C GLU A 138 -6.91 -22.99 1.68
N ASN A 139 -6.99 -23.21 0.37
CA ASN A 139 -6.66 -24.50 -0.25
C ASN A 139 -5.17 -24.86 -0.08
N ALA A 140 -4.28 -23.88 -0.23
CA ALA A 140 -2.84 -24.10 -0.03
C ALA A 140 -2.51 -24.37 1.45
N LYS A 141 -3.25 -23.73 2.37
CA LYS A 141 -3.09 -23.95 3.82
C LYS A 141 -3.51 -25.36 4.23
N LEU A 142 -4.65 -25.82 3.73
CA LEU A 142 -5.15 -27.18 3.97
C LEU A 142 -4.18 -28.24 3.42
N ALA A 143 -3.68 -28.06 2.19
CA ALA A 143 -2.74 -28.99 1.57
C ALA A 143 -1.43 -29.14 2.37
N LEU A 144 -0.90 -28.03 2.91
CA LEU A 144 0.30 -28.06 3.75
C LEU A 144 0.04 -28.71 5.11
N GLN A 145 -1.11 -28.46 5.74
CA GLN A 145 -1.48 -29.13 6.98
C GLN A 145 -1.68 -30.63 6.77
N GLU A 146 -2.32 -31.02 5.68
CA GLU A 146 -2.53 -32.42 5.32
C GLU A 146 -1.19 -33.12 5.03
N ALA A 147 -0.29 -32.49 4.28
CA ALA A 147 1.04 -33.02 3.97
C ALA A 147 1.93 -33.22 5.22
N VAL A 148 1.70 -32.46 6.29
CA VAL A 148 2.42 -32.61 7.57
C VAL A 148 1.77 -33.67 8.47
N ILE A 149 0.45 -33.84 8.40
CA ILE A 149 -0.30 -34.78 9.25
C ILE A 149 -0.33 -36.20 8.65
N LEU A 150 -0.34 -36.34 7.32
CA LEU A 150 -0.40 -37.62 6.61
C LEU A 150 0.72 -38.60 6.99
N PRO A 151 2.02 -38.19 7.08
CA PRO A 151 3.10 -39.11 7.46
C PRO A 151 2.95 -39.69 8.87
N VAL A 152 2.29 -38.96 9.77
CA VAL A 152 2.07 -39.39 11.16
C VAL A 152 0.81 -40.25 11.30
N LYS A 153 -0.20 -40.01 10.45
CA LYS A 153 -1.50 -40.68 10.51
C LYS A 153 -1.56 -41.98 9.69
N PHE A 154 -0.69 -42.12 8.70
CA PHE A 154 -0.46 -43.36 7.94
C PHE A 154 1.04 -43.64 7.85
N PRO A 155 1.66 -44.14 8.92
CA PRO A 155 3.01 -44.68 8.83
C PRO A 155 2.98 -45.88 7.87
N MET A 156 3.92 -45.91 6.93
CA MET A 156 4.18 -47.07 6.07
C MET A 156 4.51 -48.31 6.91
#